data_AF-A0A023ELP9-F1
#
_entry.id   AF-A0A023ELP9-F1
#
_cell.length_a   1.000
_cell.length_b   1.000
_cell.length_c   1.000
_cell.angle_alpha   90.00
_cell.angle_beta   90.00
_cell.angle_gamma   90.00
#
_symmetry.space_group_name_H-M   'P 1'
#
loop_
_entity.id
_entity.type
_entity.pdbx_description
1 polymer ?
#
loop_
_entity_poly.entity_id
_entity_poly.type
_entity_poly.pdbx_seq_one_letter_code
_entity_poly.pdbx_strand_id
1 'polypeptide(L)'
;MSEYSAAKSSKLVLKGESSKGNKRKHKKHKKDKDSKKSRVEVDEDALKHGGWWKASKIAEMTGSVAIQFGKRAYIRALDNGSFTLGAPHDEGDGPDPEEIFTAVLINDEKVAFKSGYGKYLKVEKDGMVTGRSDAVSALEQFEPVFEGGKMALLTANGCFVSVDPEDDAVVAIKKKVGDNEVCVVRSCATREEKTTKDVAVEEEGDLDQVEINYVKKFQKFQDKKLRVNTEDKAALKRAKDEGALHEALLDRRSKMKADRYCK
;
A
#
# COMPACT_ATOMS: atom_id res chain seq x y z
N MET A 1 4.84 -39.42 -49.52
CA MET A 1 4.24 -38.99 -48.24
C MET A 1 5.31 -38.18 -47.50
N SER A 2 5.35 -36.86 -47.39
CA SER A 2 4.55 -35.69 -47.83
C SER A 2 5.39 -34.47 -47.39
N GLU A 3 6.14 -33.80 -48.25
CA GLU A 3 5.78 -32.51 -48.89
C GLU A 3 4.97 -31.49 -48.05
N TYR A 4 5.25 -31.32 -46.74
CA TYR A 4 4.52 -30.32 -45.93
C TYR A 4 5.36 -29.53 -44.90
N SER A 5 6.62 -29.17 -45.19
CA SER A 5 7.40 -28.26 -44.33
C SER A 5 7.66 -26.86 -44.93
N ALA A 6 7.02 -26.51 -46.06
CA ALA A 6 7.19 -25.21 -46.71
C ALA A 6 5.95 -24.31 -46.58
N ALA A 7 5.49 -24.02 -45.37
CA ALA A 7 4.49 -22.98 -45.13
C ALA A 7 5.19 -21.63 -44.84
N LYS A 8 5.34 -20.80 -45.87
CA LYS A 8 5.75 -19.40 -45.74
C LYS A 8 4.69 -18.63 -44.97
N SER A 9 4.99 -18.17 -43.75
CA SER A 9 4.14 -17.24 -43.01
C SER A 9 4.26 -15.83 -43.59
N SER A 10 3.49 -15.53 -44.64
CA SER A 10 3.29 -14.15 -45.09
C SER A 10 2.32 -13.45 -44.15
N LYS A 11 2.70 -12.23 -43.74
CA LYS A 11 1.94 -11.38 -42.83
C LYS A 11 0.59 -11.01 -43.48
N LEU A 12 -0.52 -11.29 -42.80
CA LEU A 12 -1.85 -10.85 -43.23
C LEU A 12 -1.86 -9.32 -43.36
N VAL A 13 -2.14 -8.83 -44.57
CA VAL A 13 -2.38 -7.40 -44.84
C VAL A 13 -3.88 -7.23 -45.02
N LEU A 14 -4.50 -6.49 -44.11
CA LEU A 14 -5.92 -6.12 -44.20
C LEU A 14 -6.11 -5.07 -45.30
N LYS A 15 -7.06 -5.35 -46.19
CA LYS A 15 -7.40 -4.51 -47.34
C LYS A 15 -8.14 -3.25 -46.85
N GLY A 16 -7.40 -2.15 -46.69
CA GLY A 16 -7.96 -0.85 -46.26
C GLY A 16 -6.96 0.20 -45.78
N GLU A 17 -5.71 -0.17 -45.48
CA GLU A 17 -4.71 0.80 -45.00
C GLU A 17 -3.86 1.34 -46.17
N SER A 18 -4.19 2.56 -46.58
CA SER A 18 -3.41 3.35 -47.54
C SER A 18 -2.03 3.70 -46.97
N SER A 19 -0.99 3.43 -47.76
CA SER A 19 0.41 3.76 -47.49
C SER A 19 0.62 5.28 -47.43
N LYS A 20 0.77 5.84 -46.23
CA LYS A 20 1.09 7.25 -46.03
C LYS A 20 2.53 7.45 -45.56
N GLY A 21 3.39 7.82 -46.51
CA GLY A 21 4.26 9.01 -46.42
C GLY A 21 5.41 9.02 -45.42
N ASN A 22 6.63 9.00 -45.96
CA ASN A 22 7.87 9.40 -45.28
C ASN A 22 7.72 10.71 -44.49
N LYS A 23 7.70 10.64 -43.15
CA LYS A 23 7.95 11.79 -42.26
C LYS A 23 9.31 11.63 -41.58
N ARG A 24 10.19 12.59 -41.89
CA ARG A 24 11.55 12.77 -41.37
C ARG A 24 11.57 12.70 -39.84
N LYS A 25 12.40 11.83 -39.27
CA LYS A 25 12.66 11.72 -37.82
C LYS A 25 13.31 13.01 -37.31
N HIS A 26 12.56 13.83 -36.59
CA HIS A 26 13.16 14.82 -35.69
C HIS A 26 13.87 14.09 -34.55
N LYS A 27 15.19 14.31 -34.45
CA LYS A 27 16.05 13.85 -33.37
C LYS A 27 15.59 14.51 -32.07
N LYS A 28 14.70 13.84 -31.34
CA LYS A 28 14.25 14.29 -30.02
C LYS A 28 15.36 13.99 -29.03
N HIS A 29 15.97 15.06 -28.50
CA HIS A 29 16.93 15.00 -27.40
C HIS A 29 16.37 14.11 -26.30
N LYS A 30 17.01 12.96 -26.06
CA LYS A 30 16.74 12.08 -24.94
C LYS A 30 17.21 12.85 -23.70
N LYS A 31 16.28 13.53 -23.04
CA LYS A 31 16.52 14.08 -21.71
C LYS A 31 16.42 12.90 -20.77
N ASP A 32 17.57 12.42 -20.30
CA ASP A 32 17.66 11.41 -19.27
C ASP A 32 16.77 11.85 -18.11
N LYS A 33 15.66 11.12 -17.97
CA LYS A 33 14.73 11.26 -16.87
C LYS A 33 15.38 10.46 -15.75
N ASP A 34 16.29 11.10 -15.04
CA ASP A 34 16.83 10.63 -13.76
C ASP A 34 15.65 10.61 -12.78
N SER A 35 14.84 9.56 -12.86
CA SER A 35 13.81 9.21 -11.90
C SER A 35 14.52 8.69 -10.66
N LYS A 36 15.13 9.61 -9.91
CA LYS A 36 15.55 9.34 -8.54
C LYS A 36 14.29 9.16 -7.72
N LYS A 37 13.96 7.87 -7.53
CA LYS A 37 12.99 7.32 -6.59
C LYS A 37 12.88 8.23 -5.37
N SER A 38 11.68 8.73 -5.12
CA SER A 38 11.25 9.00 -3.75
C SER A 38 11.69 7.82 -2.90
N ARG A 39 12.32 8.08 -1.76
CA ARG A 39 12.72 7.03 -0.84
C ARG A 39 11.43 6.49 -0.22
N VAL A 40 10.76 5.60 -0.95
CA VAL A 40 9.66 4.79 -0.44
C VAL A 40 10.26 4.05 0.75
N GLU A 41 9.77 4.32 1.96
CA GLU A 41 10.02 3.41 3.08
C GLU A 41 9.35 2.10 2.68
N VAL A 42 10.18 1.20 2.15
CA VAL A 42 9.73 -0.11 1.76
C VAL A 42 9.47 -0.86 3.05
N ASP A 43 8.20 -1.18 3.29
CA ASP A 43 7.81 -2.00 4.44
C ASP A 43 8.40 -3.42 4.25
N GLU A 44 9.52 -3.66 4.93
CA GLU A 44 10.21 -4.95 4.88
C GLU A 44 9.32 -6.09 5.39
N ASP A 45 8.46 -5.82 6.37
CA ASP A 45 7.52 -6.83 6.87
C ASP A 45 6.45 -7.14 5.83
N ALA A 46 5.91 -6.13 5.15
CA ALA A 46 4.98 -6.37 4.05
C ALA A 46 5.62 -7.21 2.94
N LEU A 47 6.87 -6.92 2.56
CA LEU A 47 7.59 -7.73 1.57
C LEU A 47 7.74 -9.19 1.98
N LYS A 48 7.99 -9.47 3.26
CA LYS A 48 8.11 -10.83 3.80
C LYS A 48 6.81 -11.63 3.79
N HIS A 49 5.67 -10.96 3.60
CA HIS A 49 4.35 -11.57 3.56
C HIS A 49 3.67 -11.30 2.20
N GLY A 50 4.44 -11.29 1.10
CA GLY A 50 3.90 -11.15 -0.26
C GLY A 50 3.24 -9.80 -0.56
N GLY A 51 3.65 -8.74 0.13
CA GLY A 51 3.08 -7.39 0.01
C GLY A 51 1.93 -7.09 0.97
N TRP A 52 1.60 -8.01 1.89
CA TRP A 52 0.53 -7.85 2.86
C TRP A 52 1.02 -7.15 4.13
N TRP A 53 0.58 -5.93 4.35
CA TRP A 53 1.03 -5.08 5.46
C TRP A 53 0.13 -5.21 6.70
N LYS A 54 0.70 -5.01 7.89
CA LYS A 54 -0.04 -5.08 9.17
C LYS A 54 -0.97 -3.89 9.37
N ALA A 55 -2.25 -4.17 9.60
CA ALA A 55 -3.24 -3.16 9.99
C ALA A 55 -2.95 -2.66 11.42
N SER A 56 -2.92 -1.34 11.58
CA SER A 56 -2.65 -0.65 12.85
C SER A 56 -3.88 0.01 13.44
N LYS A 57 -4.91 0.22 12.62
CA LYS A 57 -6.18 0.85 12.99
C LYS A 57 -7.33 0.05 12.39
N ILE A 58 -8.49 0.11 13.04
CA ILE A 58 -9.71 -0.56 12.56
C ILE A 58 -10.09 -0.04 11.16
N ALA A 59 -9.97 1.28 10.91
CA ALA A 59 -10.23 1.88 9.60
C ALA A 59 -9.40 1.30 8.43
N GLU A 60 -8.24 0.69 8.72
CA GLU A 60 -7.36 0.07 7.74
C GLU A 60 -7.77 -1.38 7.41
N MET A 61 -8.63 -1.99 8.22
CA MET A 61 -9.15 -3.34 8.06
C MET A 61 -10.36 -3.35 7.12
N THR A 62 -10.12 -2.97 5.86
CA THR A 62 -11.15 -2.92 4.81
C THR A 62 -10.70 -3.66 3.57
N GLY A 63 -11.66 -4.26 2.85
CA GLY A 63 -11.38 -4.99 1.62
C GLY A 63 -10.71 -6.33 1.92
N SER A 64 -9.76 -6.75 1.09
CA SER A 64 -9.10 -8.03 1.23
C SER A 64 -8.10 -8.02 2.39
N VAL A 65 -8.30 -8.93 3.34
CA VAL A 65 -7.48 -9.10 4.55
C VAL A 65 -7.15 -10.57 4.78
N ALA A 66 -6.08 -10.82 5.52
CA ALA A 66 -5.73 -12.14 6.03
C ALA A 66 -5.50 -12.06 7.54
N ILE A 67 -5.91 -13.10 8.27
CA ILE A 67 -5.75 -13.16 9.74
C ILE A 67 -4.62 -14.13 10.04
N GLN A 68 -3.51 -13.61 10.55
CA GLN A 68 -2.32 -14.37 10.89
C GLN A 68 -2.30 -14.74 12.37
N PHE A 69 -1.95 -15.99 12.66
CA PHE A 69 -1.55 -16.46 13.98
C PHE A 69 -0.10 -16.97 13.94
N GLY A 70 0.63 -16.79 15.04
CA GLY A 70 2.01 -17.26 15.15
C GLY A 70 2.93 -16.76 14.03
N LYS A 71 3.81 -17.64 13.55
CA LYS A 71 4.82 -17.31 12.53
C LYS A 71 4.28 -17.65 11.14
N ARG A 72 3.81 -16.63 10.41
CA ARG A 72 3.37 -16.71 8.99
C ARG A 72 2.32 -17.80 8.69
N ALA A 73 1.50 -18.16 9.68
CA ALA A 73 0.37 -19.06 9.47
C ALA A 73 -0.92 -18.23 9.45
N TYR A 74 -1.82 -18.53 8.51
CA TYR A 74 -3.05 -17.77 8.31
C TYR A 74 -4.28 -18.65 8.52
N ILE A 75 -5.38 -18.05 8.96
CA ILE A 75 -6.65 -18.78 9.00
C ILE A 75 -7.05 -19.18 7.58
N ARG A 76 -7.33 -20.46 7.37
CA ARG A 76 -7.86 -21.05 6.15
C ARG A 76 -9.33 -21.39 6.30
N ALA A 77 -10.11 -21.03 5.29
CA ALA A 77 -11.51 -21.44 5.18
C ALA A 77 -11.63 -22.82 4.53
N LEU A 78 -12.45 -23.69 5.11
CA LEU A 78 -12.79 -24.99 4.53
C LEU A 78 -14.19 -24.97 3.91
N ASP A 79 -14.41 -25.87 2.95
CA ASP A 79 -15.66 -26.02 2.20
C ASP A 79 -16.88 -26.40 3.07
N ASN A 80 -16.64 -27.11 4.18
CA ASN A 80 -17.63 -27.48 5.20
C ASN A 80 -18.06 -26.29 6.11
N GLY A 81 -17.47 -25.11 5.90
CA GLY A 81 -17.73 -23.90 6.67
C GLY A 81 -17.05 -23.86 8.04
N SER A 82 -16.04 -24.70 8.31
CA SER A 82 -15.12 -24.53 9.44
C SER A 82 -13.86 -23.76 9.03
N PHE A 83 -13.11 -23.30 10.02
CA PHE A 83 -11.84 -22.63 9.82
C PHE A 83 -10.73 -23.36 10.55
N THR A 84 -9.56 -23.43 9.93
CA THR A 84 -8.37 -24.07 10.49
C THR A 84 -7.16 -23.17 10.28
N LEU A 85 -6.09 -23.38 11.05
CA LEU A 85 -4.83 -22.68 10.80
C LEU A 85 -4.07 -23.37 9.66
N GLY A 86 -3.75 -22.61 8.60
CA GLY A 86 -2.92 -23.08 7.50
C GLY A 86 -1.47 -23.33 7.92
N ALA A 87 -0.74 -24.10 7.11
CA ALA A 87 0.68 -24.30 7.33
C ALA A 87 1.44 -22.96 7.29
N PRO A 88 2.52 -22.78 8.07
CA PRO A 88 3.37 -21.61 7.98
C PRO A 88 3.90 -21.40 6.56
N HIS A 89 3.73 -20.18 6.04
CA HIS A 89 4.24 -19.78 4.73
C HIS A 89 5.73 -19.43 4.77
N ASP A 90 6.37 -19.56 3.60
CA ASP A 90 7.76 -19.14 3.39
C ASP A 90 7.88 -17.61 3.35
N GLU A 91 9.13 -17.12 3.46
CA GLU A 91 9.39 -15.69 3.44
C GLU A 91 9.20 -15.11 2.04
N GLY A 92 8.33 -14.11 1.92
CA GLY A 92 7.97 -13.50 0.64
C GLY A 92 6.64 -13.98 0.09
N ASP A 93 6.10 -15.07 0.62
CA ASP A 93 4.81 -15.60 0.19
C ASP A 93 3.65 -14.91 0.93
N GLY A 94 2.58 -14.65 0.17
CA GLY A 94 1.34 -14.11 0.69
C GLY A 94 0.36 -15.21 1.06
N PRO A 95 -0.74 -14.87 1.76
CA PRO A 95 -1.82 -15.81 2.05
C PRO A 95 -2.38 -16.46 0.78
N ASP A 96 -2.75 -17.74 0.90
CA ASP A 96 -3.43 -18.49 -0.16
C ASP A 96 -4.84 -17.92 -0.42
N PRO A 97 -5.44 -18.17 -1.61
CA PRO A 97 -6.80 -17.72 -1.89
C PRO A 97 -7.86 -18.14 -0.85
N GLU A 98 -7.67 -19.29 -0.20
CA GLU A 98 -8.55 -19.81 0.86
C GLU A 98 -8.33 -19.14 2.23
N GLU A 99 -7.23 -18.39 2.36
CA GLU A 99 -6.81 -17.67 3.56
C GLU A 99 -7.10 -16.16 3.47
N ILE A 100 -7.64 -15.73 2.33
CA ILE A 100 -8.05 -14.36 2.07
C ILE A 100 -9.54 -14.20 2.44
N PHE A 101 -9.78 -13.19 3.27
CA PHE A 101 -11.10 -12.76 3.70
C PHE A 101 -11.40 -11.36 3.20
N THR A 102 -12.68 -11.01 3.11
CA THR A 102 -13.12 -9.63 2.91
C THR A 102 -13.54 -9.05 4.27
N ALA A 103 -12.82 -8.06 4.76
CA ALA A 103 -13.21 -7.27 5.92
C ALA A 103 -14.19 -6.17 5.53
N VAL A 104 -15.29 -6.10 6.26
CA VAL A 104 -16.33 -5.08 6.13
C VAL A 104 -16.45 -4.35 7.46
N LEU A 105 -16.17 -3.05 7.47
CA LEU A 105 -16.40 -2.22 8.65
C LEU A 105 -17.90 -2.09 8.93
N ILE A 106 -18.29 -2.40 10.15
CA ILE A 106 -19.66 -2.22 10.63
C ILE A 106 -19.80 -0.82 11.22
N ASN A 107 -18.85 -0.44 12.07
CA ASN A 107 -18.71 0.88 12.68
C ASN A 107 -17.21 1.12 13.00
N ASP A 108 -16.91 2.16 13.76
CA ASP A 108 -15.53 2.51 14.11
C ASP A 108 -14.85 1.53 15.09
N GLU A 109 -15.61 0.61 15.68
CA GLU A 109 -15.15 -0.36 16.70
C GLU A 109 -15.18 -1.82 16.21
N LYS A 110 -16.04 -2.13 15.24
CA LYS A 110 -16.37 -3.50 14.85
C LYS A 110 -16.23 -3.74 13.36
N VAL A 111 -15.78 -4.95 13.05
CA VAL A 111 -15.54 -5.47 11.71
C VAL A 111 -16.23 -6.83 11.55
N ALA A 112 -16.70 -7.12 10.36
CA ALA A 112 -17.12 -8.45 9.94
C ALA A 112 -16.14 -8.99 8.91
N PHE A 113 -15.86 -10.29 8.97
CA PHE A 113 -15.00 -10.98 8.01
C PHE A 113 -15.82 -11.94 7.17
N LYS A 114 -15.65 -11.88 5.85
CA LYS A 114 -16.30 -12.76 4.89
C LYS A 114 -15.25 -13.67 4.24
N SER A 115 -15.45 -14.98 4.31
CA SER A 115 -14.60 -15.97 3.66
C SER A 115 -14.66 -15.90 2.14
N GLY A 116 -13.68 -16.50 1.46
CA GLY A 116 -13.66 -16.69 0.01
C GLY A 116 -14.88 -17.46 -0.53
N TYR A 117 -15.53 -18.28 0.31
CA TYR A 117 -16.80 -18.97 -0.02
C TYR A 117 -18.04 -18.07 0.07
N GLY A 118 -17.86 -16.79 0.36
CA GLY A 118 -18.94 -15.82 0.41
C GLY A 118 -19.76 -15.85 1.69
N LYS A 119 -19.29 -16.52 2.75
CA LYS A 119 -19.95 -16.62 4.05
C LYS A 119 -19.22 -15.83 5.13
N TYR A 120 -19.95 -15.21 6.04
CA TYR A 120 -19.40 -14.47 7.17
C TYR A 120 -18.94 -15.40 8.28
N LEU A 121 -17.82 -15.02 8.89
CA LEU A 121 -17.32 -15.63 10.12
C LEU A 121 -18.33 -15.34 11.24
N LYS A 122 -18.65 -16.37 12.01
CA LYS A 122 -19.63 -16.33 13.09
C LYS A 122 -19.09 -17.12 14.27
N VAL A 123 -19.21 -16.58 15.48
CA VAL A 123 -18.99 -17.33 16.71
C VAL A 123 -20.24 -18.15 17.08
N GLU A 124 -20.07 -19.45 17.27
CA GLU A 124 -21.12 -20.35 17.75
C GLU A 124 -21.17 -20.40 19.29
N LYS A 125 -22.25 -20.97 19.83
CA LYS A 125 -22.49 -21.01 21.28
C LYS A 125 -21.46 -21.84 22.06
N ASP A 126 -20.87 -22.83 21.41
CA ASP A 126 -19.79 -23.68 21.92
C ASP A 126 -18.41 -22.99 21.85
N GLY A 127 -18.34 -21.81 21.24
CA GLY A 127 -17.10 -21.07 21.04
C GLY A 127 -16.40 -21.41 19.71
N MET A 128 -16.93 -22.33 18.89
CA MET A 128 -16.37 -22.60 17.57
C MET A 128 -16.59 -21.40 16.64
N VAL A 129 -15.61 -21.05 15.81
CA VAL A 129 -15.79 -20.04 14.75
C VAL A 129 -16.13 -20.75 13.44
N THR A 130 -17.25 -20.41 12.81
CA THR A 130 -17.73 -21.05 11.57
C THR A 130 -18.16 -20.02 10.53
N GLY A 131 -18.11 -20.40 9.26
CA GLY A 131 -18.36 -19.55 8.10
C GLY A 131 -19.60 -19.98 7.34
N ARG A 132 -20.78 -19.90 7.97
CA ARG A 132 -22.04 -20.37 7.35
C ARG A 132 -23.07 -19.27 7.14
N SER A 133 -22.87 -18.09 7.71
CA SER A 133 -23.82 -16.98 7.64
C SER A 133 -23.76 -16.21 6.33
N ASP A 134 -24.90 -15.89 5.74
CA ASP A 134 -25.01 -15.04 4.54
C ASP A 134 -25.07 -13.54 4.85
N ALA A 135 -25.38 -13.19 6.10
CA ALA A 135 -25.54 -11.82 6.56
C ALA A 135 -24.79 -11.58 7.86
N VAL A 136 -24.44 -10.32 8.10
CA VAL A 136 -23.83 -9.88 9.35
C VAL A 136 -24.94 -9.58 10.36
N SER A 137 -24.96 -10.35 11.45
CA SER A 137 -25.74 -10.05 12.65
C SER A 137 -24.77 -9.82 13.82
N ALA A 138 -25.24 -9.93 15.07
CA ALA A 138 -24.44 -9.71 16.26
C ALA A 138 -23.29 -10.72 16.41
N LEU A 139 -23.48 -11.98 15.98
CA LEU A 139 -22.51 -13.06 16.16
C LEU A 139 -21.38 -13.04 15.12
N GLU A 140 -21.56 -12.28 14.05
CA GLU A 140 -20.60 -12.07 12.97
C GLU A 140 -19.77 -10.79 13.17
N GLN A 141 -19.99 -10.06 14.26
CA GLN A 141 -19.23 -8.85 14.59
C GLN A 141 -18.03 -9.20 15.47
N PHE A 142 -16.86 -8.75 15.05
CA PHE A 142 -15.60 -8.88 15.77
C PHE A 142 -15.09 -7.49 16.12
N GLU A 143 -14.54 -7.35 17.31
CA GLU A 143 -13.97 -6.10 17.82
C GLU A 143 -12.45 -6.26 17.93
N PRO A 144 -11.67 -5.60 17.07
CA PRO A 144 -10.21 -5.63 17.14
C PRO A 144 -9.71 -4.81 18.33
N VAL A 145 -8.99 -5.46 19.24
CA VAL A 145 -8.40 -4.82 20.43
C VAL A 145 -6.89 -4.72 20.24
N PHE A 146 -6.34 -3.50 20.40
CA PHE A 146 -4.91 -3.23 20.28
C PHE A 146 -4.33 -2.87 21.64
N GLU A 147 -3.33 -3.62 22.10
CA GLU A 147 -2.67 -3.38 23.38
C GLU A 147 -1.18 -3.74 23.30
N GLY A 148 -0.29 -2.83 23.71
CA GLY A 148 1.17 -3.10 23.73
C GLY A 148 1.77 -3.50 22.38
N GLY A 149 1.21 -3.02 21.26
CA GLY A 149 1.64 -3.37 19.89
C GLY A 149 1.15 -4.75 19.41
N LYS A 150 0.45 -5.49 20.26
CA LYS A 150 -0.26 -6.73 19.94
C LYS A 150 -1.71 -6.42 19.58
N MET A 151 -2.35 -7.36 18.90
CA MET A 151 -3.76 -7.28 18.53
C MET A 151 -4.43 -8.61 18.85
N ALA A 152 -5.69 -8.56 19.27
CA ALA A 152 -6.57 -9.71 19.43
C ALA A 152 -7.95 -9.37 18.87
N LEU A 153 -8.73 -10.39 18.50
CA LEU A 153 -10.10 -10.22 18.02
C LEU A 153 -11.08 -10.67 19.09
N LEU A 154 -11.85 -9.73 19.65
CA LEU A 154 -12.93 -10.03 20.58
C LEU A 154 -14.20 -10.38 19.81
N THR A 155 -14.88 -11.44 20.21
CA THR A 155 -16.14 -11.89 19.60
C THR A 155 -17.34 -11.52 20.46
N ALA A 156 -18.55 -11.62 19.90
CA ALA A 156 -19.79 -11.27 20.58
C ALA A 156 -20.08 -12.05 21.88
N ASN A 157 -19.43 -13.21 22.10
CA ASN A 157 -19.56 -13.98 23.33
C ASN A 157 -18.66 -13.46 24.48
N GLY A 158 -17.87 -12.41 24.24
CA GLY A 158 -16.94 -11.84 25.21
C GLY A 158 -15.61 -12.61 25.35
N CYS A 159 -15.30 -13.48 24.40
CA CYS A 159 -14.06 -14.24 24.33
C CYS A 159 -13.25 -13.86 23.07
N PHE A 160 -11.94 -14.09 23.14
CA PHE A 160 -10.99 -13.78 22.07
C PHE A 160 -10.82 -14.96 21.12
N VAL A 161 -10.68 -14.67 19.82
CA VAL A 161 -10.34 -15.66 18.80
C VAL A 161 -8.93 -16.20 19.05
N SER A 162 -8.81 -17.51 18.97
CA SER A 162 -7.59 -18.30 19.15
C SER A 162 -7.60 -19.51 18.23
N VAL A 163 -6.45 -20.15 18.10
CA VAL A 163 -6.31 -21.45 17.45
C VAL A 163 -6.10 -22.51 18.52
N ASP A 164 -6.87 -23.60 18.44
CA ASP A 164 -6.68 -24.75 19.30
C ASP A 164 -5.39 -25.50 18.90
N PRO A 165 -4.47 -25.74 19.84
CA PRO A 165 -3.20 -26.42 19.53
C PRO A 165 -3.34 -27.91 19.23
N GLU A 166 -4.49 -28.55 19.49
CA GLU A 166 -4.69 -29.98 19.26
C GLU A 166 -5.15 -30.29 17.83
N ASP A 167 -6.05 -29.48 17.28
CA ASP A 167 -6.68 -29.73 15.97
C ASP A 167 -6.62 -28.55 15.00
N ASP A 168 -5.87 -27.49 15.35
CA ASP A 168 -5.72 -26.26 14.58
C ASP A 168 -7.05 -25.54 14.29
N ALA A 169 -8.13 -25.86 15.00
CA ALA A 169 -9.43 -25.24 14.81
C ALA A 169 -9.47 -23.81 15.35
N VAL A 170 -10.21 -22.94 14.66
CA VAL A 170 -10.41 -21.55 15.13
C VAL A 170 -11.56 -21.50 16.13
N VAL A 171 -11.24 -21.07 17.34
CA VAL A 171 -12.17 -21.04 18.48
C VAL A 171 -12.08 -19.73 19.26
N ALA A 172 -13.16 -19.36 19.94
CA ALA A 172 -13.28 -18.17 20.78
C ALA A 172 -13.82 -18.54 22.17
N ILE A 173 -12.95 -19.12 23.01
CA ILE A 173 -13.32 -19.72 24.31
C ILE A 173 -12.79 -18.89 25.49
N LYS A 174 -11.57 -18.35 25.38
CA LYS A 174 -10.92 -17.66 26.51
C LYS A 174 -11.29 -16.18 26.56
N LYS A 175 -11.58 -15.69 27.77
CA LYS A 175 -11.87 -14.27 28.06
C LYS A 175 -10.62 -13.42 28.28
N LYS A 176 -9.44 -14.04 28.36
CA LYS A 176 -8.16 -13.35 28.56
C LYS A 176 -7.27 -13.63 27.36
N VAL A 177 -6.54 -12.60 26.93
CA VAL A 177 -5.55 -12.72 25.87
C VAL A 177 -4.29 -13.37 26.44
N GLY A 178 -4.00 -14.59 26.01
CA GLY A 178 -2.69 -15.23 26.15
C GLY A 178 -1.94 -15.20 24.83
N ASP A 179 -0.90 -16.03 24.70
CA ASP A 179 -0.07 -16.04 23.49
C ASP A 179 -0.79 -16.61 22.25
N ASN A 180 -1.79 -17.47 22.45
CA ASN A 180 -2.54 -18.11 21.35
C ASN A 180 -3.70 -17.24 20.84
N GLU A 181 -4.10 -16.22 21.60
CA GLU A 181 -5.16 -15.28 21.26
C GLU A 181 -4.63 -14.04 20.51
N VAL A 182 -3.30 -13.89 20.43
CA VAL A 182 -2.64 -12.79 19.72
C VAL A 182 -2.61 -13.10 18.23
N CYS A 183 -3.20 -12.21 17.44
CA CYS A 183 -3.24 -12.31 16.00
C CYS A 183 -2.79 -11.01 15.31
N VAL A 184 -2.60 -11.08 14.00
CA VAL A 184 -2.29 -9.93 13.16
C VAL A 184 -3.21 -9.94 11.96
N VAL A 185 -4.00 -8.89 11.77
CA VAL A 185 -4.75 -8.70 10.53
C VAL A 185 -3.85 -7.98 9.55
N ARG A 186 -3.60 -8.62 8.42
CA ARG A 186 -2.86 -8.04 7.30
C ARG A 186 -3.83 -7.62 6.22
N SER A 187 -3.52 -6.51 5.55
CA SER A 187 -4.29 -5.98 4.43
C SER A 187 -3.40 -5.87 3.20
N CYS A 188 -3.99 -6.06 2.02
CA CYS A 188 -3.35 -5.75 0.74
C CYS A 188 -3.92 -4.47 0.11
N ALA A 189 -4.75 -3.71 0.85
CA ALA A 189 -5.33 -2.48 0.34
C ALA A 189 -4.23 -1.45 0.04
N THR A 190 -4.43 -0.66 -1.01
CA THR A 190 -3.51 0.40 -1.38
C THR A 190 -3.51 1.47 -0.29
N ARG A 191 -2.43 1.54 0.51
CA ARG A 191 -2.19 2.73 1.34
C ARG A 191 -1.74 3.85 0.42
N GLU A 192 -2.31 5.04 0.59
CA GLU A 192 -1.62 6.25 0.16
C GLU A 192 -0.26 6.22 0.84
N GLU A 193 0.82 6.20 0.04
CA GLU A 193 2.17 6.24 0.58
C GLU A 193 2.20 7.39 1.59
N LYS A 194 2.44 7.07 2.87
CA LYS A 194 2.80 8.08 3.86
C LYS A 194 4.13 8.62 3.39
N THR A 195 4.10 9.58 2.47
CA THR A 195 5.24 10.43 2.25
C THR A 195 5.47 11.07 3.60
N THR A 196 6.57 10.75 4.27
CA THR A 196 7.07 11.42 5.47
C THR A 196 7.47 12.86 5.12
N LYS A 197 6.55 13.60 4.48
CA LYS A 197 6.69 14.97 4.04
C LYS A 197 5.91 15.84 5.02
N ASP A 198 6.42 15.91 6.25
CA ASP A 198 6.31 17.16 7.01
C ASP A 198 7.14 18.28 6.36
N VAL A 199 7.93 17.93 5.34
CA VAL A 199 8.70 18.83 4.49
C VAL A 199 7.89 19.17 3.26
N ALA A 200 7.68 20.46 3.01
CA ALA A 200 6.95 20.93 1.82
C ALA A 200 7.60 20.36 0.55
N VAL A 201 6.81 20.08 -0.49
CA VAL A 201 7.31 19.60 -1.80
C VAL A 201 8.43 20.50 -2.36
N GLU A 202 8.42 21.78 -2.00
CA GLU A 202 9.42 22.76 -2.40
C GLU A 202 10.80 22.55 -1.73
N GLU A 203 10.83 21.90 -0.57
CA GLU A 203 12.03 21.59 0.21
C GLU A 203 12.55 20.16 -0.03
N GLU A 204 11.92 19.43 -0.94
CA GLU A 204 12.35 18.09 -1.32
C GLU A 204 13.58 18.14 -2.23
N GLY A 205 14.70 17.61 -1.73
CA GLY A 205 15.93 17.40 -2.49
C GLY A 205 17.16 18.10 -1.95
N ASP A 206 18.22 18.12 -2.75
CA ASP A 206 19.42 18.91 -2.45
C ASP A 206 19.15 20.42 -2.60
N LEU A 207 20.00 21.28 -2.05
CA LEU A 207 19.86 22.75 -2.10
C LEU A 207 19.58 23.30 -3.51
N ASP A 208 20.14 22.65 -4.53
CA ASP A 208 19.88 22.97 -5.94
C ASP A 208 18.44 22.69 -6.36
N GLN A 209 17.90 21.55 -5.91
CA GLN A 209 16.52 21.14 -6.20
C GLN A 209 15.54 22.02 -5.43
N VAL A 210 15.85 22.35 -4.18
CA VAL A 210 15.06 23.28 -3.37
C VAL A 210 14.97 24.65 -4.05
N GLU A 211 16.10 25.23 -4.47
CA GLU A 211 16.11 26.51 -5.20
C GLU A 211 15.28 26.43 -6.49
N ILE A 212 15.40 25.35 -7.27
CA ILE A 212 14.63 25.15 -8.49
C ILE A 212 13.13 25.01 -8.21
N ASN A 213 12.73 24.30 -7.16
CA ASN A 213 11.33 24.08 -6.81
C ASN A 213 10.69 25.42 -6.39
N TYR A 214 11.34 26.15 -5.50
CA TYR A 214 10.91 27.50 -5.11
C TYR A 214 10.84 28.46 -6.31
N VAL A 215 11.82 28.47 -7.22
CA VAL A 215 11.74 29.30 -8.44
C VAL A 215 10.56 28.88 -9.32
N LYS A 216 10.29 27.58 -9.49
CA LYS A 216 9.13 27.11 -10.27
C LYS A 216 7.80 27.53 -9.66
N LYS A 217 7.67 27.53 -8.33
CA LYS A 217 6.43 27.92 -7.67
C LYS A 217 6.05 29.38 -7.93
N PHE A 218 7.04 30.27 -8.03
CA PHE A 218 6.80 31.72 -8.00
C PHE A 218 7.16 32.47 -9.29
N GLN A 219 7.93 31.87 -10.21
CA GLN A 219 8.24 32.46 -11.51
C GLN A 219 7.07 32.36 -12.50
N LYS A 220 6.80 33.42 -13.26
CA LYS A 220 5.84 33.36 -14.39
C LYS A 220 6.48 32.69 -15.63
N PHE A 221 5.85 31.64 -16.14
CA PHE A 221 6.35 30.87 -17.29
C PHE A 221 5.82 31.32 -18.67
N GLN A 222 5.59 32.63 -18.88
CA GLN A 222 5.07 33.11 -20.17
C GLN A 222 5.99 32.73 -21.36
N ASP A 223 7.31 32.73 -21.13
CA ASP A 223 8.31 32.37 -22.15
C ASP A 223 8.72 30.88 -22.14
N LYS A 224 8.08 30.03 -21.33
CA LYS A 224 8.48 28.61 -21.08
C LYS A 224 9.94 28.41 -20.61
N LYS A 225 10.65 29.47 -20.20
CA LYS A 225 12.04 29.43 -19.74
C LYS A 225 12.12 29.65 -18.23
N LEU A 226 12.73 28.71 -17.52
CA LEU A 226 13.07 28.85 -16.11
C LEU A 226 14.31 29.76 -15.98
N ARG A 227 14.25 30.75 -15.08
CA ARG A 227 15.38 31.64 -14.78
C ARG A 227 15.78 31.42 -13.33
N VAL A 228 16.93 30.77 -13.14
CA VAL A 228 17.51 30.51 -11.82
C VAL A 228 18.71 31.43 -11.63
N ASN A 229 18.96 31.88 -10.41
CA ASN A 229 20.12 32.72 -10.11
C ASN A 229 21.43 31.90 -10.28
N THR A 230 22.41 32.48 -10.98
CA THR A 230 23.71 31.87 -11.27
C THR A 230 24.79 32.21 -10.24
N GLU A 231 24.50 33.06 -9.25
CA GLU A 231 25.41 33.40 -8.15
C GLU A 231 25.76 32.16 -7.30
N ASP A 232 26.91 32.20 -6.62
CA ASP A 232 27.39 31.12 -5.75
C ASP A 232 26.38 30.83 -4.62
N LYS A 233 26.33 29.55 -4.21
CA LYS A 233 25.34 28.99 -3.27
C LYS A 233 25.91 28.83 -1.86
N ALA A 234 27.15 29.28 -1.63
CA ALA A 234 27.75 29.30 -0.29
C ALA A 234 26.86 30.04 0.74
N ALA A 235 26.18 31.12 0.31
CA ALA A 235 25.22 31.84 1.14
C ALA A 235 23.97 31.00 1.48
N LEU A 236 23.46 30.19 0.54
CA LEU A 236 22.33 29.30 0.78
C LEU A 236 22.68 28.14 1.73
N LYS A 237 23.91 27.65 1.67
CA LYS A 237 24.42 26.63 2.61
C LYS A 237 24.45 27.18 4.04
N ARG A 238 25.05 28.35 4.25
CA ARG A 238 25.07 29.01 5.57
C ARG A 238 23.67 29.33 6.08
N ALA A 239 22.82 29.89 5.22
CA ALA A 239 21.43 30.20 5.58
C ALA A 239 20.61 28.94 5.93
N LYS A 240 20.95 27.78 5.37
CA LYS A 240 20.34 26.50 5.77
C LYS A 240 20.73 26.10 7.18
N ASP A 241 22.00 26.24 7.53
CA ASP A 241 22.51 25.89 8.87
C ASP A 241 22.04 26.89 9.94
N GLU A 242 21.85 28.15 9.57
CA GLU A 242 21.39 29.24 10.45
C GLU A 242 19.86 29.37 10.54
N GLY A 243 19.10 28.58 9.76
CA GLY A 243 17.63 28.61 9.74
C GLY A 243 17.01 29.75 8.93
N ALA A 244 17.81 30.57 8.24
CA ALA A 244 17.38 31.70 7.39
C ALA A 244 17.21 31.34 5.90
N LEU A 245 17.08 30.05 5.55
CA LEU A 245 17.07 29.55 4.16
C LEU A 245 16.01 30.23 3.28
N HIS A 246 14.82 30.45 3.84
CA HIS A 246 13.67 31.01 3.11
C HIS A 246 13.89 32.47 2.71
N GLU A 247 14.52 33.25 3.60
CA GLU A 247 14.87 34.65 3.35
C GLU A 247 15.94 34.73 2.25
N ALA A 248 16.99 33.91 2.36
CA ALA A 248 18.04 33.86 1.36
C ALA A 248 17.54 33.41 -0.03
N LEU A 249 16.58 32.47 -0.08
CA LEU A 249 15.93 32.07 -1.33
C LEU A 249 15.04 33.18 -1.91
N LEU A 250 14.36 33.95 -1.06
CA LEU A 250 13.56 35.10 -1.48
C LEU A 250 14.44 36.20 -2.08
N ASP A 251 15.58 36.51 -1.46
CA ASP A 251 16.53 37.50 -1.96
C ASP A 251 17.13 37.10 -3.32
N ARG A 252 17.42 35.81 -3.51
CA ARG A 252 17.89 35.32 -4.81
C ARG A 252 16.80 35.40 -5.87
N ARG A 253 15.55 35.13 -5.51
CA ARG A 253 14.39 35.23 -6.42
C ARG A 253 14.07 36.69 -6.79
N SER A 254 14.17 37.62 -5.84
CA SER A 254 13.90 39.05 -6.06
C SER A 254 14.85 39.65 -7.09
N LYS A 255 16.14 39.29 -7.02
CA LYS A 255 17.17 39.71 -7.99
C LYS A 255 16.84 39.32 -9.44
N MET A 256 16.12 38.22 -9.67
CA MET A 256 15.83 37.71 -11.01
C MET A 256 14.74 38.48 -11.75
N LYS A 257 13.95 39.32 -11.05
CA LYS A 257 12.80 40.09 -11.58
C LYS A 257 11.78 39.26 -12.40
N ALA A 258 11.81 37.94 -12.23
CA ALA A 258 10.95 36.99 -12.93
C ALA A 258 9.87 36.41 -12.01
N ASP A 259 10.01 36.68 -10.70
CA ASP A 259 9.05 36.33 -9.67
C ASP A 259 7.84 37.25 -9.70
N ARG A 260 6.62 36.69 -9.60
CA ARG A 260 5.39 37.49 -9.58
C ARG A 260 5.24 38.32 -8.30
N TYR A 261 5.82 37.86 -7.21
CA TYR A 261 5.56 38.35 -5.86
C TYR A 261 6.70 39.23 -5.31
N CYS A 262 7.88 39.18 -5.92
CA CYS A 262 8.97 40.12 -5.64
C CYS A 262 8.87 41.31 -6.61
N LYS A 263 8.25 42.40 -6.16
CA LYS A 263 8.21 43.69 -6.89
C LYS A 263 9.32 44.60 -6.44
#